data_AF-A0A517TXC5-F1
#
_entry.id   AF-A0A517TXC5-F1
#
_cell.length_a   1.000
_cell.length_b   1.000
_cell.length_c   1.000
_cell.angle_alpha   90.00
_cell.angle_beta   90.00
_cell.angle_gamma   90.00
#
_symmetry.space_group_name_H-M   'P 1'
#
loop_
_entity.id
_entity.type
_entity.pdbx_description
1 polymer ?
#
loop_
_entity_poly.entity_id
_entity_poly.type
_entity_poly.pdbx_seq_one_letter_code
_entity_poly.pdbx_strand_id
1 'polypeptide(L)'
;MQLITFAFRVATRWAPTLAPCFLAACCVHSIEFAIEEVAASEPTAAIPIDVWRLLEPFWDSEASHRESVLFVQEKGKPHATARLFFPASEVLAIHSADGTTRYELGEDVELSADGRQLTLTNDSRIPHLQAAELYPAAGSERAIGHKTGEPSRFVLFDNGHWFHDQQIEVTYCHPPETWPGPTPRFAGNQLPGTLEKLRAGKPLAIGVSGDSISAGGNASGATQAAPGMPAFPELVAAQLEETYGSKIALDNRAVGGWTSHNGLADLDALLAANPDLVIIAYGMNDVGARNPDAFRETIKTMLDQIHRANPAIEVILVSTMLGHSGWVHTPPEMFGPYRDALASLTGPGVALADVTSLWSTLLSRKRDVDLTGNGVNHPNDFGHRLYAEALLALLVEAPASKAGSPESANAPETNARPK
;
A
#
# COMPACT_ATOMS: atom_id res chain seq x y z
N MET A 1 -42.77 44.64 11.44
CA MET A 1 -43.66 44.46 10.27
C MET A 1 -43.62 42.96 9.94
N GLN A 2 -44.66 42.25 10.38
CA GLN A 2 -45.06 40.82 10.14
C GLN A 2 -43.95 39.75 10.20
N LEU A 3 -43.81 38.81 11.15
CA LEU A 3 -44.65 38.16 12.17
C LEU A 3 -46.01 37.63 11.67
N ILE A 4 -46.04 36.32 11.38
CA ILE A 4 -47.24 35.48 11.45
C ILE A 4 -46.89 34.20 12.23
N THR A 5 -47.68 33.97 13.27
CA THR A 5 -47.68 32.86 14.22
C THR A 5 -49.04 32.16 14.10
N PHE A 6 -49.14 30.84 14.31
CA PHE A 6 -50.28 30.11 14.91
C PHE A 6 -49.83 28.63 15.05
N ALA A 7 -49.55 28.02 16.22
CA ALA A 7 -50.40 27.67 17.39
C ALA A 7 -51.62 26.78 17.03
N PHE A 8 -52.08 25.74 17.74
CA PHE A 8 -51.65 24.89 18.88
C PHE A 8 -52.77 23.80 19.05
N ARG A 9 -52.56 22.80 19.95
CA ARG A 9 -53.54 22.06 20.84
C ARG A 9 -53.71 20.55 20.57
N VAL A 10 -53.92 19.63 21.54
CA VAL A 10 -54.08 19.58 23.03
C VAL A 10 -54.08 18.06 23.41
N ALA A 11 -53.52 17.56 24.53
CA ALA A 11 -54.18 17.36 25.85
C ALA A 11 -53.18 16.70 26.85
N THR A 12 -52.77 17.32 27.97
CA THR A 12 -53.26 17.21 29.38
C THR A 12 -53.26 15.78 29.96
N ARG A 13 -52.76 15.44 31.17
CA ARG A 13 -52.98 16.02 32.53
C ARG A 13 -52.20 15.09 33.54
N TRP A 14 -51.49 15.51 34.60
CA TRP A 14 -51.92 15.78 35.99
C TRP A 14 -50.69 16.22 36.85
N ALA A 15 -50.87 17.19 37.76
CA ALA A 15 -49.97 17.60 38.87
C ALA A 15 -50.62 17.14 40.22
N PRO A 16 -50.13 17.40 41.47
CA PRO A 16 -49.27 18.49 42.02
C PRO A 16 -48.16 17.97 42.99
N THR A 17 -47.24 18.74 43.61
CA THR A 17 -47.39 19.82 44.61
C THR A 17 -46.04 20.49 44.98
N LEU A 18 -46.08 21.82 45.13
CA LEU A 18 -45.45 22.70 46.14
C LEU A 18 -43.92 22.73 46.38
N ALA A 19 -43.35 23.91 46.10
CA ALA A 19 -42.05 24.42 46.56
C ALA A 19 -42.12 24.89 48.04
N PRO A 20 -40.98 25.19 48.74
CA PRO A 20 -40.19 26.39 48.44
C PRO A 20 -38.65 26.28 48.57
N CYS A 21 -37.99 27.04 47.69
CA CYS A 21 -36.77 27.85 47.87
C CYS A 21 -35.71 27.44 48.90
N PHE A 22 -34.50 27.13 48.41
CA PHE A 22 -33.27 27.80 48.88
C PHE A 22 -32.32 28.00 47.69
N LEU A 23 -31.83 29.24 47.54
CA LEU A 23 -30.81 29.65 46.58
C LEU A 23 -29.50 28.90 46.82
N ALA A 24 -28.96 28.27 45.78
CA ALA A 24 -27.52 28.10 45.62
C ALA A 24 -27.18 28.43 44.16
N ALA A 25 -26.48 29.54 43.97
CA ALA A 25 -25.95 29.95 42.68
C ALA A 25 -24.84 28.98 42.28
N CYS A 26 -25.14 28.06 41.37
CA CYS A 26 -24.11 27.30 40.66
C CYS A 26 -23.53 28.21 39.58
N CYS A 27 -22.36 28.78 39.85
CA CYS A 27 -21.51 29.38 38.83
C CYS A 27 -21.13 28.31 37.79
N VAL A 28 -21.78 28.35 36.63
CA VAL A 28 -21.32 27.63 35.45
C VAL A 28 -20.07 28.35 34.97
N HIS A 29 -18.89 27.82 35.27
CA HIS A 29 -17.68 28.21 34.57
C HIS A 29 -17.80 27.69 33.14
N SER A 30 -18.10 28.60 32.21
CA SER A 30 -17.92 28.36 30.78
C SER A 30 -16.42 28.15 30.54
N ILE A 31 -16.03 26.90 30.33
CA ILE A 31 -14.71 26.58 29.79
C ILE A 31 -14.82 26.83 28.28
N GLU A 32 -14.41 28.02 27.84
CA GLU A 32 -14.09 28.26 26.44
C GLU A 32 -12.89 27.38 26.08
N PHE A 33 -13.14 26.31 25.33
CA PHE A 33 -12.06 25.63 24.61
C PHE A 33 -11.57 26.60 23.53
N ALA A 34 -10.45 27.26 23.82
CA ALA A 34 -9.63 27.88 22.80
C ALA A 34 -9.16 26.76 21.87
N ILE A 35 -9.70 26.73 20.65
CA ILE A 35 -9.12 25.97 19.55
C ILE A 35 -7.83 26.70 19.21
N GLU A 36 -6.70 26.18 19.68
CA GLU A 36 -5.40 26.62 19.20
C GLU A 36 -5.34 26.25 17.71
N GLU A 37 -5.40 27.26 16.85
CA GLU A 37 -5.04 27.14 15.44
C GLU A 37 -3.58 26.66 15.41
N VAL A 38 -3.39 25.36 15.16
CA VAL A 38 -2.07 24.82 14.82
C VAL A 38 -1.70 25.50 13.52
N ALA A 39 -0.78 26.48 13.61
CA ALA A 39 -0.19 27.10 12.45
C ALA A 39 0.30 25.99 11.52
N ALA A 40 -0.17 26.02 10.27
CA ALA A 40 0.33 25.14 9.22
C ALA A 40 1.85 25.26 9.22
N SER A 41 2.54 24.17 9.58
CA SER A 41 3.97 24.05 9.40
C SER A 41 4.28 24.39 7.95
N GLU A 42 5.33 25.18 7.71
CA GLU A 42 5.81 25.45 6.36
C GLU A 42 5.86 24.14 5.54
N PRO A 43 5.43 24.14 4.28
CA PRO A 43 5.47 22.92 3.48
C PRO A 43 6.92 22.46 3.40
N THR A 44 7.22 21.35 4.08
CA THR A 44 8.43 20.59 3.84
C THR A 44 8.55 20.45 2.33
N ALA A 45 9.67 20.87 1.75
CA ALA A 45 9.87 20.81 0.31
C ALA A 45 9.46 19.41 -0.17
N ALA A 46 8.51 19.34 -1.10
CA ALA A 46 7.96 18.07 -1.56
C ALA A 46 9.12 17.18 -2.05
N ILE A 47 9.20 15.97 -1.51
CA ILE A 47 10.25 15.02 -1.88
C ILE A 47 10.08 14.71 -3.38
N PRO A 48 11.12 14.92 -4.20
CA PRO A 48 11.05 14.62 -5.62
C PRO A 48 10.60 13.18 -5.89
N ILE A 49 9.68 12.99 -6.84
CA ILE A 49 9.04 11.69 -7.11
C ILE A 49 10.05 10.62 -7.58
N ASP A 50 11.12 11.04 -8.24
CA ASP A 50 12.21 10.19 -8.75
C ASP A 50 12.99 9.48 -7.64
N VAL A 51 13.01 10.04 -6.43
CA VAL A 51 13.63 9.41 -5.24
C VAL A 51 13.00 8.05 -4.93
N TRP A 52 11.73 7.86 -5.28
CA TRP A 52 11.01 6.61 -5.01
C TRP A 52 11.24 5.54 -6.07
N ARG A 53 11.84 5.87 -7.23
CA ARG A 53 12.20 4.92 -8.30
C ARG A 53 11.02 4.10 -8.82
N LEU A 54 9.83 4.69 -8.91
CA LEU A 54 8.56 4.00 -9.21
C LEU A 54 8.47 3.39 -10.62
N LEU A 55 9.39 3.74 -11.53
CA LEU A 55 9.49 3.20 -12.88
C LEU A 55 10.62 2.16 -13.04
N GLU A 56 11.25 1.77 -11.93
CA GLU A 56 12.29 0.72 -11.86
C GLU A 56 11.84 -0.39 -10.92
N PRO A 57 10.70 -1.05 -11.18
CA PRO A 57 10.17 -2.06 -10.28
C PRO A 57 11.14 -3.24 -10.17
N PHE A 58 11.25 -3.80 -8.97
CA PHE A 58 12.20 -4.87 -8.67
C PHE A 58 12.02 -6.15 -9.50
N TRP A 59 10.85 -6.35 -10.14
CA TRP A 59 10.60 -7.50 -11.01
C TRP A 59 11.05 -7.30 -12.47
N ASP A 60 11.48 -6.11 -12.86
CA ASP A 60 11.94 -5.76 -14.21
C ASP A 60 13.20 -4.85 -14.20
N SER A 61 13.98 -4.93 -13.12
CA SER A 61 15.23 -4.18 -12.91
C SER A 61 16.38 -5.13 -12.62
N GLU A 62 17.61 -4.67 -12.86
CA GLU A 62 18.86 -5.38 -12.46
C GLU A 62 19.25 -5.06 -11.01
N ALA A 63 18.54 -4.14 -10.37
CA ALA A 63 18.75 -3.74 -8.99
C ALA A 63 17.42 -3.72 -8.21
N SER A 64 17.49 -4.18 -6.96
CA SER A 64 16.44 -3.96 -5.97
C SER A 64 16.79 -2.71 -5.18
N HIS A 65 15.92 -1.70 -5.24
CA HIS A 65 16.11 -0.45 -4.51
C HIS A 65 15.41 -0.51 -3.17
N ARG A 66 16.08 -0.12 -2.08
CA ARG A 66 15.47 0.06 -0.75
C ARG A 66 14.56 -1.10 -0.35
N GLU A 67 14.99 -2.34 -0.58
CA GLU A 67 14.22 -3.51 -0.16
C GLU A 67 14.18 -3.55 1.37
N SER A 68 12.97 -3.53 1.92
CA SER A 68 12.77 -3.59 3.36
C SER A 68 13.07 -4.98 3.90
N VAL A 69 13.75 -5.02 5.04
CA VAL A 69 14.01 -6.21 5.85
C VAL A 69 13.94 -5.87 7.34
N LEU A 70 13.52 -6.84 8.16
CA LEU A 70 13.60 -6.75 9.62
C LEU A 70 14.45 -7.91 10.15
N PHE A 71 15.46 -7.63 10.96
CA PHE A 71 16.34 -8.68 11.49
C PHE A 71 15.67 -9.44 12.64
N VAL A 72 15.58 -10.77 12.51
CA VAL A 72 15.03 -11.63 13.58
C VAL A 72 16.06 -12.67 14.00
N GLN A 73 16.25 -12.79 15.32
CA GLN A 73 17.04 -13.82 15.95
C GLN A 73 16.15 -15.01 16.32
N GLU A 74 16.37 -16.12 15.62
CA GLU A 74 15.70 -17.38 15.89
C GLU A 74 16.23 -18.01 17.19
N LYS A 75 15.36 -18.76 17.88
CA LYS A 75 15.70 -19.40 19.16
C LYS A 75 16.93 -20.30 19.01
N GLY A 76 17.97 -20.03 19.81
CA GLY A 76 19.21 -20.80 19.82
C GLY A 76 20.17 -20.48 18.67
N LYS A 77 19.87 -19.48 17.83
CA LYS A 77 20.84 -18.93 16.88
C LYS A 77 21.65 -17.81 17.53
N PRO A 78 22.95 -17.70 17.20
CA PRO A 78 23.82 -16.70 17.82
C PRO A 78 23.55 -15.27 17.33
N HIS A 79 23.01 -15.11 16.11
CA HIS A 79 22.79 -13.81 15.48
C HIS A 79 21.41 -13.71 14.84
N ALA A 80 20.90 -12.49 14.78
CA ALA A 80 19.72 -12.17 13.99
C ALA A 80 20.02 -12.20 12.49
N THR A 81 19.01 -12.56 11.70
CA THR A 81 19.14 -12.69 10.25
C THR A 81 17.98 -12.01 9.53
N ALA A 82 18.26 -11.60 8.30
CA ALA A 82 17.29 -11.10 7.34
C ALA A 82 17.55 -11.75 5.96
N ARG A 83 16.53 -11.73 5.10
CA ARG A 83 16.62 -12.35 3.77
C ARG A 83 16.24 -11.36 2.67
N LEU A 84 17.15 -11.21 1.71
CA LEU A 84 16.92 -10.51 0.45
C LEU A 84 16.14 -11.41 -0.50
N PHE A 85 15.26 -10.81 -1.30
CA PHE A 85 14.43 -11.54 -2.24
C PHE A 85 15.25 -12.16 -3.38
N PHE A 86 16.13 -11.36 -3.99
CA PHE A 86 17.10 -11.80 -4.99
C PHE A 86 18.47 -12.06 -4.33
N PRO A 87 19.33 -12.87 -4.96
CA PRO A 87 20.70 -13.03 -4.50
C PRO A 87 21.49 -11.77 -4.89
N ALA A 88 21.98 -11.03 -3.91
CA ALA A 88 22.81 -9.86 -4.15
C ALA A 88 24.14 -10.27 -4.78
N SER A 89 24.45 -9.72 -5.96
CA SER A 89 25.80 -9.76 -6.53
C SER A 89 26.67 -8.64 -5.96
N GLU A 90 26.06 -7.50 -5.62
CA GLU A 90 26.72 -6.34 -5.03
C GLU A 90 25.72 -5.57 -4.17
N VAL A 91 26.04 -5.35 -2.90
CA VAL A 91 25.24 -4.48 -2.01
C VAL A 91 25.76 -3.05 -2.15
N LEU A 92 24.87 -2.15 -2.56
CA LEU A 92 25.21 -0.75 -2.83
C LEU A 92 25.01 0.13 -1.59
N ALA A 93 24.00 -0.18 -0.78
CA ALA A 93 23.60 0.64 0.36
C ALA A 93 22.77 -0.16 1.36
N ILE A 94 22.99 0.09 2.66
CA ILE A 94 22.22 -0.44 3.78
C ILE A 94 21.93 0.72 4.73
N HIS A 95 20.65 1.03 4.96
CA HIS A 95 20.25 2.17 5.78
C HIS A 95 19.06 1.83 6.68
N SER A 96 18.90 2.58 7.77
CA SER A 96 17.61 2.61 8.49
C SER A 96 16.52 3.09 7.55
N ALA A 97 15.27 2.66 7.74
CA ALA A 97 14.17 3.01 6.83
C ALA A 97 13.95 4.53 6.71
N ASP A 98 14.25 5.29 7.77
CA ASP A 98 14.23 6.76 7.79
C ASP A 98 15.37 7.42 6.99
N GLY A 99 16.34 6.64 6.51
CA GLY A 99 17.52 7.08 5.75
C GLY A 99 18.62 7.76 6.59
N THR A 100 18.48 7.87 7.91
CA THR A 100 19.39 8.68 8.74
C THR A 100 20.68 7.95 9.12
N THR A 101 20.64 6.62 9.24
CA THR A 101 21.77 5.80 9.64
C THR A 101 22.20 4.90 8.49
N ARG A 102 23.51 4.91 8.17
CA ARG A 102 24.14 4.01 7.21
C ARG A 102 24.84 2.87 7.95
N TYR A 103 24.63 1.65 7.46
CA TYR A 103 25.26 0.43 7.97
C TYR A 103 26.20 -0.16 6.92
N GLU A 104 27.20 -0.91 7.37
CA GLU A 104 28.27 -1.41 6.50
C GLU A 104 28.36 -2.94 6.50
N LEU A 105 28.67 -3.51 5.32
CA LEU A 105 29.05 -4.91 5.19
C LEU A 105 30.35 -5.19 5.96
N GLY A 106 30.41 -6.31 6.68
CA GLY A 106 31.54 -6.73 7.50
C GLY A 106 31.61 -6.06 8.88
N GLU A 107 31.01 -4.88 9.05
CA GLU A 107 30.92 -4.22 10.37
C GLU A 107 29.58 -4.49 11.05
N ASP A 108 28.45 -4.22 10.38
CA ASP A 108 27.11 -4.43 10.95
C ASP A 108 26.49 -5.75 10.50
N VAL A 109 26.75 -6.16 9.25
CA VAL A 109 26.16 -7.37 8.66
C VAL A 109 27.14 -8.13 7.78
N GLU A 110 27.01 -9.46 7.78
CA GLU A 110 27.67 -10.36 6.84
C GLU A 110 26.67 -10.85 5.81
N LEU A 111 27.08 -10.90 4.53
CA LEU A 111 26.29 -11.47 3.45
C LEU A 111 26.71 -12.93 3.22
N SER A 112 25.73 -13.83 3.16
CA SER A 112 25.98 -15.23 2.84
C SER A 112 26.56 -15.41 1.43
N ALA A 113 27.31 -16.49 1.21
CA ALA A 113 27.94 -16.77 -0.08
C ALA A 113 26.94 -16.94 -1.25
N ASP A 114 25.68 -17.26 -0.97
CA ASP A 114 24.61 -17.32 -1.97
C ASP A 114 23.93 -15.97 -2.25
N GLY A 115 24.37 -14.90 -1.56
CA GLY A 115 23.89 -13.53 -1.74
C GLY A 115 22.52 -13.25 -1.13
N ARG A 116 21.92 -14.16 -0.36
CA ARG A 116 20.51 -14.03 0.06
C ARG A 116 20.29 -13.66 1.51
N GLN A 117 21.19 -14.08 2.40
CA GLN A 117 21.01 -13.92 3.83
C GLN A 117 21.97 -12.87 4.37
N LEU A 118 21.42 -11.87 5.05
CA LEU A 118 22.17 -10.94 5.88
C LEU A 118 22.16 -11.46 7.32
N THR A 119 23.32 -11.48 7.96
CA THR A 119 23.48 -11.91 9.35
C THR A 119 24.16 -10.81 10.14
N LEU A 120 23.58 -10.40 11.27
CA LEU A 120 24.20 -9.37 12.11
C LEU A 120 25.54 -9.86 12.67
N THR A 121 26.52 -8.97 12.74
CA THR A 121 27.77 -9.19 13.48
C THR A 121 27.53 -9.08 15.01
N ASN A 122 28.54 -9.40 15.82
CA ASN A 122 28.45 -9.21 17.28
C ASN A 122 28.28 -7.75 17.70
N ASP A 123 28.87 -6.83 16.94
CA ASP A 123 28.95 -5.40 17.26
C ASP A 123 27.99 -4.57 16.39
N SER A 124 27.03 -5.23 15.74
CA SER A 124 26.07 -4.61 14.84
C SER A 124 25.24 -3.54 15.54
N ARG A 125 25.07 -2.40 14.86
CA ARG A 125 24.23 -1.29 15.33
C ARG A 125 22.78 -1.43 14.87
N ILE A 126 22.47 -2.43 14.05
CA ILE A 126 21.14 -2.65 13.49
C ILE A 126 20.19 -3.21 14.57
N PRO A 127 18.97 -2.62 14.73
CA PRO A 127 17.96 -3.19 15.61
C PRO A 127 17.53 -4.58 15.13
N HIS A 128 17.21 -5.46 16.08
CA HIS A 128 16.67 -6.77 15.77
C HIS A 128 15.66 -7.18 16.83
N LEU A 129 14.81 -8.14 16.45
CA LEU A 129 13.85 -8.76 17.35
C LEU A 129 14.22 -10.21 17.58
N GLN A 130 13.89 -10.75 18.74
CA GLN A 130 13.82 -12.19 18.96
C GLN A 130 12.55 -12.74 18.28
N ALA A 131 12.63 -13.95 17.71
CA ALA A 131 11.47 -14.55 17.03
C ALA A 131 10.23 -14.68 17.94
N ALA A 132 10.43 -14.81 19.25
CA ALA A 132 9.34 -14.84 20.23
C ALA A 132 8.62 -13.49 20.38
N GLU A 133 9.26 -12.37 20.05
CA GLU A 133 8.68 -11.02 20.15
C GLU A 133 7.70 -10.72 19.03
N LEU A 134 7.80 -11.42 17.88
CA LEU A 134 6.81 -11.32 16.79
C LEU A 134 5.41 -11.80 17.21
N TYR A 135 5.34 -12.58 18.29
CA TYR A 135 4.10 -13.13 18.79
C TYR A 135 3.96 -12.86 20.29
N PRO A 136 3.81 -11.63 20.77
CA PRO A 136 3.87 -11.32 22.20
C PRO A 136 2.78 -12.01 23.03
N ALA A 137 2.90 -11.98 24.35
CA ALA A 137 1.84 -12.48 25.24
C ALA A 137 0.59 -11.61 25.14
N ALA A 138 -0.59 -12.20 25.37
CA ALA A 138 -1.84 -11.45 25.44
C ALA A 138 -1.75 -10.27 26.43
N GLY A 139 -2.18 -9.09 26.00
CA GLY A 139 -2.15 -7.86 26.81
C GLY A 139 -0.82 -7.09 26.81
N SER A 140 0.16 -7.51 26.00
CA SER A 140 1.39 -6.71 25.78
C SER A 140 1.06 -5.39 25.05
N GLU A 141 1.87 -4.36 25.25
CA GLU A 141 1.65 -3.00 24.71
C GLU A 141 1.50 -2.99 23.17
N ARG A 142 2.43 -3.62 22.45
CA ARG A 142 2.45 -3.69 20.98
C ARG A 142 1.91 -5.04 20.51
N ALA A 143 0.62 -5.27 20.68
CA ALA A 143 0.03 -6.56 20.37
C ALA A 143 -1.40 -6.43 19.89
N ILE A 144 -1.75 -7.15 18.82
CA ILE A 144 -3.13 -7.34 18.39
C ILE A 144 -3.56 -8.79 18.63
N GLY A 145 -4.78 -8.95 19.13
CA GLY A 145 -5.33 -10.26 19.48
C GLY A 145 -5.40 -11.23 18.31
N HIS A 146 -5.64 -12.50 18.67
CA HIS A 146 -6.01 -13.58 17.76
C HIS A 146 -4.89 -14.11 16.85
N LYS A 147 -3.78 -14.56 17.45
CA LYS A 147 -2.83 -15.41 16.73
C LYS A 147 -3.49 -16.72 16.32
N THR A 148 -3.37 -17.08 15.05
CA THR A 148 -3.91 -18.33 14.50
C THR A 148 -3.35 -19.54 15.26
N GLY A 149 -4.26 -20.39 15.76
CA GLY A 149 -3.93 -21.64 16.44
C GLY A 149 -3.39 -21.51 17.88
N GLU A 150 -3.20 -20.30 18.43
CA GLU A 150 -2.62 -20.13 19.76
C GLU A 150 -3.18 -18.88 20.50
N PRO A 151 -4.36 -18.98 21.15
CA PRO A 151 -5.06 -17.83 21.72
C PRO A 151 -4.33 -17.09 22.85
N SER A 152 -3.34 -17.71 23.49
CA SER A 152 -2.52 -17.10 24.56
C SER A 152 -1.43 -16.16 24.03
N ARG A 153 -1.21 -16.16 22.72
CA ARG A 153 -0.22 -15.33 22.02
C ARG A 153 -0.95 -14.42 21.04
N PHE A 154 -0.44 -13.22 20.91
CA PHE A 154 -0.94 -12.18 20.01
C PHE A 154 0.05 -12.01 18.86
N VAL A 155 -0.28 -11.16 17.88
CA VAL A 155 0.64 -10.77 16.81
C VAL A 155 1.22 -9.40 17.17
N LEU A 156 2.54 -9.21 17.00
CA LEU A 156 3.20 -7.93 17.21
C LEU A 156 2.59 -6.87 16.29
N PHE A 157 2.20 -5.74 16.87
CA PHE A 157 1.41 -4.74 16.15
C PHE A 157 1.67 -3.33 16.66
N ASP A 158 1.78 -2.39 15.73
CA ASP A 158 1.88 -0.96 15.99
C ASP A 158 1.36 -0.17 14.79
N ASN A 159 0.39 0.71 14.98
CA ASN A 159 -0.16 1.55 13.91
C ASN A 159 0.58 2.89 13.74
N GLY A 160 1.60 3.15 14.55
CA GLY A 160 2.49 4.29 14.43
C GLY A 160 3.73 3.93 13.60
N HIS A 161 4.86 4.52 13.97
CA HIS A 161 6.11 4.38 13.22
C HIS A 161 7.06 3.30 13.74
N TRP A 162 6.67 2.50 14.75
CA TRP A 162 7.61 1.61 15.41
C TRP A 162 8.24 0.59 14.45
N PHE A 163 7.48 0.04 13.51
CA PHE A 163 8.04 -0.88 12.49
C PHE A 163 9.03 -0.18 11.56
N HIS A 164 8.79 1.09 11.20
CA HIS A 164 9.75 1.88 10.42
C HIS A 164 11.08 2.02 11.17
N ASP A 165 11.04 2.18 12.50
CA ASP A 165 12.24 2.27 13.33
C ASP A 165 13.01 0.93 13.44
N GLN A 166 12.34 -0.20 13.20
CA GLN A 166 12.96 -1.53 13.25
C GLN A 166 13.40 -2.04 11.87
N GLN A 167 12.87 -1.47 10.80
CA GLN A 167 13.10 -1.92 9.43
C GLN A 167 14.35 -1.26 8.84
N ILE A 168 15.08 -2.05 8.07
CA ILE A 168 16.29 -1.68 7.34
C ILE A 168 15.98 -1.78 5.86
N GLU A 169 16.51 -0.84 5.08
CA GLU A 169 16.41 -0.84 3.63
C GLU A 169 17.75 -1.19 3.00
N VAL A 170 17.71 -2.13 2.04
CA VAL A 170 18.90 -2.61 1.34
C VAL A 170 18.75 -2.34 -0.14
N THR A 171 19.73 -1.66 -0.74
CA THR A 171 19.82 -1.49 -2.18
C THR A 171 20.95 -2.33 -2.72
N TYR A 172 20.68 -3.16 -3.72
CA TYR A 172 21.66 -4.11 -4.24
C TYR A 172 21.40 -4.47 -5.70
N CYS A 173 22.47 -4.77 -6.43
CA CYS A 173 22.41 -5.39 -7.74
C CYS A 173 22.19 -6.89 -7.57
N HIS A 174 21.48 -7.52 -8.50
CA HIS A 174 21.37 -8.96 -8.58
C HIS A 174 21.67 -9.44 -10.00
N PRO A 175 22.16 -10.68 -10.19
CA PRO A 175 22.28 -11.23 -11.52
C PRO A 175 20.89 -11.28 -12.18
N PRO A 176 20.82 -11.38 -13.51
CA PRO A 176 19.56 -11.65 -14.20
C PRO A 176 18.96 -12.97 -13.71
N GLU A 177 18.11 -12.90 -12.69
CA GLU A 177 17.26 -13.98 -12.22
C GLU A 177 15.85 -13.62 -12.65
N THR A 178 15.17 -14.56 -13.29
CA THR A 178 13.79 -14.37 -13.69
C THR A 178 12.93 -14.19 -12.44
N TRP A 179 12.26 -13.04 -12.32
CA TRP A 179 11.16 -12.86 -11.39
C TRP A 179 10.20 -14.06 -11.50
N PRO A 180 10.01 -14.84 -10.41
CA PRO A 180 9.27 -16.10 -10.50
C PRO A 180 7.74 -15.91 -10.45
N GLY A 181 7.26 -14.69 -10.17
CA GLY A 181 5.85 -14.35 -10.08
C GLY A 181 5.28 -13.80 -11.39
N PRO A 182 4.01 -13.37 -11.38
CA PRO A 182 3.44 -12.67 -12.52
C PRO A 182 4.05 -11.26 -12.64
N THR A 183 4.27 -10.82 -13.88
CA THR A 183 4.72 -9.46 -14.18
C THR A 183 3.51 -8.61 -14.58
N PRO A 184 3.22 -7.49 -13.90
CA PRO A 184 2.26 -6.51 -14.36
C PRO A 184 2.58 -6.05 -15.78
N ARG A 185 1.56 -5.86 -16.62
CA ARG A 185 1.73 -5.52 -18.04
C ARG A 185 0.92 -4.29 -18.38
N PHE A 186 1.46 -3.48 -19.28
CA PHE A 186 0.79 -2.31 -19.82
C PHE A 186 -0.62 -2.64 -20.35
N ALA A 187 -1.62 -1.93 -19.83
CA ALA A 187 -3.03 -2.21 -20.07
C ALA A 187 -3.61 -1.39 -21.23
N GLY A 188 -2.80 -1.14 -22.26
CA GLY A 188 -3.11 -0.28 -23.41
C GLY A 188 -4.46 -0.53 -24.09
N ASN A 189 -4.86 -1.79 -24.18
CA ASN A 189 -6.11 -2.20 -24.81
C ASN A 189 -7.31 -2.15 -23.86
N GLN A 190 -7.09 -2.17 -22.55
CA GLN A 190 -8.13 -2.15 -21.53
C GLN A 190 -8.45 -0.73 -21.06
N LEU A 191 -7.46 0.18 -21.06
CA LEU A 191 -7.57 1.56 -20.60
C LEU A 191 -7.28 2.61 -21.70
N PRO A 192 -7.84 2.47 -22.91
CA PRO A 192 -7.50 3.36 -24.02
C PRO A 192 -7.85 4.84 -23.77
N GLY A 193 -8.94 5.14 -23.09
CA GLY A 193 -9.41 6.52 -22.85
C GLY A 193 -8.52 7.27 -21.86
N THR A 194 -8.12 6.61 -20.78
CA THR A 194 -7.16 7.12 -19.79
C THR A 194 -5.82 7.41 -20.47
N LEU A 195 -5.32 6.45 -21.26
CA LEU A 195 -4.03 6.59 -21.94
C LEU A 195 -4.05 7.62 -23.05
N GLU A 196 -5.16 7.80 -23.76
CA GLU A 196 -5.31 8.90 -24.72
C GLU A 196 -5.15 10.26 -24.02
N LYS A 197 -5.78 10.45 -22.86
CA LYS A 197 -5.65 11.69 -22.08
C LYS A 197 -4.22 11.90 -21.58
N LEU A 198 -3.62 10.88 -20.98
CA LEU A 198 -2.25 10.92 -20.46
C LEU A 198 -1.25 11.25 -21.58
N ARG A 199 -1.25 10.49 -22.68
CA ARG A 199 -0.33 10.74 -23.81
C ARG A 199 -0.50 12.12 -24.45
N ALA A 200 -1.70 12.70 -24.37
CA ALA A 200 -1.98 14.03 -24.86
C ALA A 200 -1.65 15.15 -23.86
N GLY A 201 -1.13 14.84 -22.66
CA GLY A 201 -0.88 15.81 -21.59
C GLY A 201 -2.15 16.49 -21.08
N LYS A 202 -3.33 15.88 -21.31
CA LYS A 202 -4.61 16.44 -20.88
C LYS A 202 -4.81 16.19 -19.39
N PRO A 203 -5.55 17.07 -18.68
CA PRO A 203 -5.96 16.79 -17.31
C PRO A 203 -6.72 15.47 -17.20
N LEU A 204 -6.44 14.71 -16.14
CA LEU A 204 -7.09 13.44 -15.82
C LEU A 204 -7.60 13.49 -14.37
N ALA A 205 -8.87 13.20 -14.17
CA ALA A 205 -9.44 13.03 -12.83
C ALA A 205 -9.37 11.56 -12.40
N ILE A 206 -8.76 11.28 -11.25
CA ILE A 206 -8.66 9.95 -10.65
C ILE A 206 -9.47 9.92 -9.36
N GLY A 207 -10.46 9.03 -9.29
CA GLY A 207 -11.20 8.75 -8.06
C GLY A 207 -10.72 7.45 -7.41
N VAL A 208 -10.52 7.43 -6.08
CA VAL A 208 -10.13 6.22 -5.35
C VAL A 208 -11.23 5.82 -4.38
N SER A 209 -11.68 4.57 -4.50
CA SER A 209 -12.57 3.90 -3.55
C SER A 209 -11.79 2.73 -2.93
N GLY A 210 -11.41 2.85 -1.67
CA GLY A 210 -10.58 1.85 -1.02
C GLY A 210 -10.68 1.84 0.50
N ASP A 211 -9.84 1.01 1.12
CA ASP A 211 -9.77 0.80 2.56
C ASP A 211 -8.60 1.56 3.21
N SER A 212 -8.14 1.13 4.39
CA SER A 212 -7.03 1.77 5.11
C SER A 212 -5.74 1.82 4.30
N ILE A 213 -5.48 0.86 3.42
CA ILE A 213 -4.24 0.83 2.63
C ILE A 213 -4.25 1.99 1.61
N SER A 214 -5.40 2.21 0.97
CA SER A 214 -5.57 3.32 0.01
C SER A 214 -5.60 4.68 0.71
N ALA A 215 -6.03 4.72 1.97
CA ALA A 215 -5.94 5.91 2.83
C ALA A 215 -4.52 6.20 3.35
N GLY A 216 -3.56 5.31 3.09
CA GLY A 216 -2.15 5.49 3.49
C GLY A 216 -1.71 4.78 4.75
N GLY A 217 -2.46 3.78 5.22
CA GLY A 217 -2.10 3.00 6.40
C GLY A 217 -0.64 2.59 6.42
N ASN A 218 0.12 3.13 7.38
CA ASN A 218 1.53 2.87 7.63
C ASN A 218 2.53 3.21 6.50
N ALA A 219 2.15 3.99 5.49
CA ALA A 219 3.13 4.81 4.78
C ALA A 219 3.82 5.75 5.79
N SER A 220 5.13 5.97 5.67
CA SER A 220 5.88 6.81 6.61
C SER A 220 5.32 8.24 6.69
N GLY A 221 4.79 8.78 5.59
CA GLY A 221 4.10 10.07 5.58
C GLY A 221 2.82 10.08 6.43
N ALA A 222 2.06 8.99 6.45
CA ALA A 222 0.85 8.87 7.25
C ALA A 222 1.13 8.69 8.75
N THR A 223 2.29 8.14 9.11
CA THR A 223 2.74 7.97 10.49
C THR A 223 3.67 9.09 10.95
N GLN A 224 3.89 10.12 10.12
CA GLN A 224 4.81 11.23 10.36
C GLN A 224 6.27 10.80 10.60
N ALA A 225 6.64 9.63 10.09
CA ALA A 225 8.01 9.13 10.08
C ALA A 225 8.76 9.63 8.85
N ALA A 226 10.08 9.79 8.98
CA ALA A 226 10.93 9.91 7.81
C ALA A 226 10.97 8.55 7.06
N PRO A 227 11.13 8.54 5.72
CA PRO A 227 11.35 9.70 4.86
C PRO A 227 10.06 10.48 4.53
N GLY A 228 8.88 10.01 4.93
CA GLY A 228 7.61 10.70 4.66
C GLY A 228 7.02 10.32 3.30
N MET A 229 7.16 9.06 2.89
CA MET A 229 6.53 8.54 1.67
C MET A 229 5.00 8.72 1.75
N PRO A 230 4.36 9.30 0.73
CA PRO A 230 2.92 9.41 0.68
C PRO A 230 2.28 8.05 0.38
N ALA A 231 0.95 7.96 0.47
CA ALA A 231 0.25 6.73 0.13
C ALA A 231 0.32 6.44 -1.38
N PHE A 232 0.01 5.20 -1.76
CA PHE A 232 0.25 4.74 -3.13
C PHE A 232 -0.59 5.51 -4.18
N PRO A 233 -1.84 5.96 -3.93
CA PRO A 233 -2.56 6.75 -4.92
C PRO A 233 -1.88 8.08 -5.25
N GLU A 234 -1.31 8.74 -4.25
CA GLU A 234 -0.56 9.98 -4.38
C GLU A 234 0.76 9.75 -5.12
N LEU A 235 1.46 8.64 -4.84
CA LEU A 235 2.64 8.22 -5.61
C LEU A 235 2.31 8.02 -7.10
N VAL A 236 1.20 7.34 -7.40
CA VAL A 236 0.74 7.13 -8.78
C VAL A 236 0.41 8.45 -9.45
N ALA A 237 -0.37 9.31 -8.80
CA ALA A 237 -0.74 10.61 -9.34
C ALA A 237 0.51 11.45 -9.68
N ALA A 238 1.43 11.60 -8.73
CA ALA A 238 2.66 12.38 -8.92
C ALA A 238 3.54 11.80 -10.04
N GLN A 239 3.68 10.47 -10.13
CA GLN A 239 4.47 9.85 -11.18
C GLN A 239 3.82 10.00 -12.56
N LEU A 240 2.50 9.95 -12.67
CA LEU A 240 1.81 10.20 -13.93
C LEU A 240 1.96 11.67 -14.38
N GLU A 241 1.93 12.63 -13.45
CA GLU A 241 2.23 14.04 -13.74
C GLU A 241 3.64 14.19 -14.32
N GLU A 242 4.64 13.60 -13.66
CA GLU A 242 6.04 13.64 -14.11
C GLU A 242 6.23 12.94 -15.47
N THR A 243 5.59 11.80 -15.67
CA THR A 243 5.80 10.97 -16.88
C THR A 243 5.15 11.58 -18.12
N TYR A 244 3.95 12.13 -17.98
CA TYR A 244 3.12 12.55 -19.11
C TYR A 244 2.95 14.06 -19.24
N GLY A 245 3.31 14.85 -18.22
CA GLY A 245 2.99 16.27 -18.14
C GLY A 245 1.49 16.56 -18.01
N SER A 246 0.67 15.54 -17.78
CA SER A 246 -0.76 15.66 -17.49
C SER A 246 -0.95 16.21 -16.09
N LYS A 247 -1.91 17.11 -15.88
CA LYS A 247 -2.35 17.48 -14.53
C LYS A 247 -3.29 16.41 -13.97
N ILE A 248 -2.97 15.85 -12.80
CA ILE A 248 -3.80 14.83 -12.15
C ILE A 248 -4.65 15.47 -11.04
N ALA A 249 -5.96 15.30 -11.11
CA ALA A 249 -6.87 15.64 -10.02
C ALA A 249 -7.23 14.35 -9.27
N LEU A 250 -6.61 14.12 -8.11
CA LEU A 250 -6.85 12.94 -7.27
C LEU A 250 -7.94 13.24 -6.23
N ASP A 251 -9.03 12.49 -6.25
CA ASP A 251 -10.04 12.43 -5.18
C ASP A 251 -9.96 11.08 -4.48
N ASN A 252 -9.20 11.03 -3.37
CA ASN A 252 -9.04 9.82 -2.58
C ASN A 252 -10.11 9.75 -1.48
N ARG A 253 -11.11 8.90 -1.68
CA ARG A 253 -12.22 8.69 -0.73
C ARG A 253 -12.05 7.42 0.11
N ALA A 254 -10.84 6.88 0.17
CA ALA A 254 -10.56 5.69 0.95
C ALA A 254 -10.68 5.96 2.46
N VAL A 255 -11.18 4.96 3.20
CA VAL A 255 -11.39 5.08 4.65
C VAL A 255 -10.96 3.81 5.36
N GLY A 256 -10.28 3.97 6.50
CA GLY A 256 -9.83 2.85 7.31
C GLY A 256 -10.95 1.96 7.80
N GLY A 257 -10.74 0.64 7.70
CA GLY A 257 -11.71 -0.38 8.13
C GLY A 257 -12.89 -0.60 7.17
N TRP A 258 -12.96 0.13 6.06
CA TRP A 258 -14.03 -0.06 5.08
C TRP A 258 -13.87 -1.37 4.30
N THR A 259 -15.01 -1.94 3.95
CA THR A 259 -15.16 -3.05 3.00
C THR A 259 -15.72 -2.52 1.68
N SER A 260 -15.77 -3.36 0.65
CA SER A 260 -16.42 -3.04 -0.63
C SER A 260 -17.89 -2.59 -0.48
N HIS A 261 -18.61 -3.06 0.55
CA HIS A 261 -19.97 -2.60 0.83
C HIS A 261 -20.04 -1.12 1.23
N ASN A 262 -19.04 -0.64 1.98
CA ASN A 262 -18.96 0.78 2.32
C ASN A 262 -18.64 1.61 1.08
N GLY A 263 -17.71 1.15 0.25
CA GLY A 263 -17.38 1.80 -1.03
C GLY A 263 -18.58 1.89 -1.97
N LEU A 264 -19.38 0.83 -2.07
CA LEU A 264 -20.62 0.85 -2.84
C LEU A 264 -21.63 1.88 -2.31
N ALA A 265 -21.74 2.05 -0.99
CA ALA A 265 -22.64 3.04 -0.39
C ALA A 265 -22.17 4.50 -0.60
N ASP A 266 -20.86 4.72 -0.74
CA ASP A 266 -20.25 6.03 -0.98
C ASP A 266 -20.06 6.37 -2.48
N LEU A 267 -20.37 5.42 -3.38
CA LEU A 267 -20.05 5.52 -4.80
C LEU A 267 -20.64 6.77 -5.49
N ASP A 268 -21.86 7.19 -5.14
CA ASP A 268 -22.46 8.41 -5.68
C ASP A 268 -21.64 9.67 -5.34
N ALA A 269 -21.04 9.71 -4.15
CA ALA A 269 -20.19 10.81 -3.73
C ALA A 269 -18.85 10.83 -4.48
N LEU A 270 -18.28 9.66 -4.76
CA LEU A 270 -17.11 9.52 -5.64
C LEU A 270 -17.42 9.99 -7.07
N LEU A 271 -18.55 9.57 -7.63
CA LEU A 271 -18.94 9.91 -8.99
C LEU A 271 -19.29 11.39 -9.16
N ALA A 272 -19.67 12.09 -8.09
CA ALA A 272 -19.89 13.53 -8.10
C ALA A 272 -18.61 14.33 -8.47
N ALA A 273 -17.42 13.76 -8.25
CA ALA A 273 -16.15 14.34 -8.68
C ALA A 273 -15.89 14.22 -10.20
N ASN A 274 -16.76 13.52 -10.95
CA ASN A 274 -16.61 13.23 -12.38
C ASN A 274 -15.25 12.63 -12.74
N PRO A 275 -14.85 11.49 -12.12
CA PRO A 275 -13.57 10.86 -12.42
C PRO A 275 -13.52 10.37 -13.88
N ASP A 276 -12.33 10.35 -14.45
CA ASP A 276 -12.03 9.71 -15.73
C ASP A 276 -11.58 8.26 -15.53
N LEU A 277 -10.84 8.04 -14.44
CA LEU A 277 -10.34 6.75 -13.99
C LEU A 277 -10.79 6.54 -12.54
N VAL A 278 -11.33 5.37 -12.24
CA VAL A 278 -11.64 4.95 -10.87
C VAL A 278 -10.72 3.81 -10.45
N ILE A 279 -10.08 3.94 -9.29
CA ILE A 279 -9.31 2.88 -8.65
C ILE A 279 -10.17 2.27 -7.54
N ILE A 280 -10.49 0.98 -7.64
CA ILE A 280 -11.23 0.24 -6.61
C ILE A 280 -10.27 -0.72 -5.91
N ALA A 281 -9.95 -0.46 -4.66
CA ALA A 281 -8.91 -1.13 -3.89
C ALA A 281 -9.45 -1.64 -2.54
N TYR A 282 -10.25 -2.70 -2.61
CA TYR A 282 -10.82 -3.42 -1.46
C TYR A 282 -10.35 -4.86 -1.41
N GLY A 283 -10.51 -5.50 -0.25
CA GLY A 283 -10.18 -6.91 -0.05
C GLY A 283 -9.64 -7.20 1.34
N MET A 284 -8.85 -6.30 1.94
CA MET A 284 -8.17 -6.58 3.21
C MET A 284 -9.17 -6.77 4.37
N ASN A 285 -10.21 -5.96 4.41
CA ASN A 285 -11.28 -6.10 5.40
C ASN A 285 -12.33 -7.14 4.95
N ASP A 286 -12.56 -7.25 3.64
CA ASP A 286 -13.56 -8.15 3.06
C ASP A 286 -13.20 -9.63 3.25
N VAL A 287 -11.91 -10.00 3.27
CA VAL A 287 -11.47 -11.40 3.48
C VAL A 287 -11.92 -11.97 4.83
N GLY A 288 -12.16 -11.12 5.83
CA GLY A 288 -12.68 -11.53 7.14
C GLY A 288 -14.03 -12.25 7.05
N ALA A 289 -14.85 -11.89 6.04
CA ALA A 289 -16.15 -12.52 5.78
C ALA A 289 -16.04 -13.90 5.10
N ARG A 290 -14.87 -14.25 4.55
CA ARG A 290 -14.60 -15.52 3.85
C ARG A 290 -15.60 -15.84 2.74
N ASN A 291 -16.02 -14.82 1.99
CA ASN A 291 -17.07 -14.91 0.98
C ASN A 291 -16.65 -14.17 -0.31
N PRO A 292 -15.80 -14.78 -1.14
CA PRO A 292 -15.32 -14.17 -2.38
C PRO A 292 -16.45 -13.89 -3.37
N ASP A 293 -17.53 -14.69 -3.37
CA ASP A 293 -18.66 -14.49 -4.28
C ASP A 293 -19.45 -13.21 -3.92
N ALA A 294 -19.74 -12.98 -2.64
CA ALA A 294 -20.40 -11.75 -2.21
C ALA A 294 -19.55 -10.50 -2.46
N PHE A 295 -18.23 -10.63 -2.27
CA PHE A 295 -17.27 -9.58 -2.64
C PHE A 295 -17.34 -9.29 -4.15
N ARG A 296 -17.26 -10.32 -4.99
CA ARG A 296 -17.38 -10.21 -6.45
C ARG A 296 -18.65 -9.47 -6.87
N GLU A 297 -19.80 -9.87 -6.33
CA GLU A 297 -21.09 -9.25 -6.68
C GLU A 297 -21.17 -7.78 -6.24
N THR A 298 -20.54 -7.43 -5.11
CA THR A 298 -20.44 -6.04 -4.67
C THR A 298 -19.60 -5.21 -5.64
N ILE A 299 -18.40 -5.69 -5.99
CA ILE A 299 -17.53 -5.00 -6.98
C ILE A 299 -18.20 -4.90 -8.35
N LYS A 300 -18.84 -5.98 -8.81
CA LYS A 300 -19.62 -5.97 -10.06
C LYS A 300 -20.72 -4.90 -10.01
N THR A 301 -21.43 -4.77 -8.89
CA THR A 301 -22.47 -3.74 -8.73
C THR A 301 -21.89 -2.33 -8.80
N MET A 302 -20.69 -2.10 -8.25
CA MET A 302 -19.98 -0.82 -8.39
C MET A 302 -19.64 -0.54 -9.86
N LEU A 303 -19.07 -1.51 -10.57
CA LEU A 303 -18.75 -1.39 -12.00
C LEU A 303 -20.00 -1.06 -12.84
N ASP A 304 -21.11 -1.76 -12.59
CA ASP A 304 -22.38 -1.52 -13.27
C ASP A 304 -22.96 -0.13 -12.97
N GLN A 305 -22.70 0.45 -11.79
CA GLN A 305 -23.11 1.81 -11.44
C GLN A 305 -22.22 2.86 -12.08
N ILE A 306 -20.89 2.67 -12.06
CA ILE A 306 -19.91 3.54 -12.70
C ILE A 306 -20.20 3.68 -14.19
N HIS A 307 -20.32 2.56 -14.92
CA HIS A 307 -20.57 2.59 -16.35
C HIS A 307 -21.97 3.11 -16.73
N ARG A 308 -22.97 2.96 -15.83
CA ARG A 308 -24.28 3.59 -16.03
C ARG A 308 -24.24 5.10 -15.85
N ALA A 309 -23.44 5.60 -14.91
CA ALA A 309 -23.25 7.02 -14.71
C ALA A 309 -22.49 7.65 -15.90
N ASN A 310 -21.42 7.00 -16.35
CA ASN A 310 -20.69 7.39 -17.55
C ASN A 310 -19.90 6.20 -18.13
N PRO A 311 -20.25 5.71 -19.34
CA PRO A 311 -19.60 4.56 -19.96
C PRO A 311 -18.16 4.82 -20.42
N ALA A 312 -17.69 6.07 -20.37
CA ALA A 312 -16.31 6.44 -20.69
C ALA A 312 -15.37 6.38 -19.48
N ILE A 313 -15.89 6.19 -18.26
CA ILE A 313 -15.05 5.99 -17.07
C ILE A 313 -14.39 4.63 -17.17
N GLU A 314 -13.08 4.59 -17.02
CA GLU A 314 -12.32 3.35 -16.95
C GLU A 314 -12.00 3.02 -15.49
N VAL A 315 -11.76 1.75 -15.20
CA VAL A 315 -11.58 1.25 -13.84
C VAL A 315 -10.32 0.39 -13.73
N ILE A 316 -9.54 0.62 -12.67
CA ILE A 316 -8.54 -0.35 -12.22
C ILE A 316 -9.02 -0.97 -10.91
N LEU A 317 -9.22 -2.28 -10.94
CA LEU A 317 -9.38 -3.08 -9.73
C LEU A 317 -7.99 -3.36 -9.15
N VAL A 318 -7.83 -3.21 -7.84
CA VAL A 318 -6.58 -3.53 -7.14
C VAL A 318 -6.85 -4.67 -6.18
N SER A 319 -6.26 -5.84 -6.43
CA SER A 319 -6.28 -6.91 -5.42
C SER A 319 -5.42 -6.47 -4.23
N THR A 320 -5.77 -6.85 -3.01
CA THR A 320 -5.00 -6.42 -1.83
C THR A 320 -3.72 -7.27 -1.60
N MET A 321 -2.79 -6.77 -0.78
CA MET A 321 -1.70 -7.55 -0.20
C MET A 321 -2.23 -8.69 0.68
N LEU A 322 -1.37 -9.66 1.01
CA LEU A 322 -1.71 -10.63 2.04
C LEU A 322 -1.57 -9.98 3.41
N GLY A 323 -2.52 -10.27 4.30
CA GLY A 323 -2.37 -9.98 5.72
C GLY A 323 -1.43 -10.97 6.39
N HIS A 324 -0.93 -10.62 7.56
CA HIS A 324 0.04 -11.40 8.32
C HIS A 324 -0.48 -12.82 8.55
N SER A 325 0.33 -13.81 8.15
CA SER A 325 -0.05 -15.23 8.14
C SER A 325 -0.46 -15.80 9.51
N GLY A 326 0.13 -15.24 10.57
CA GLY A 326 -0.20 -15.56 11.96
C GLY A 326 -1.46 -14.90 12.52
N TRP A 327 -2.17 -14.02 11.79
CA TRP A 327 -3.36 -13.31 12.28
C TRP A 327 -4.67 -13.94 11.79
N VAL A 328 -5.59 -14.30 12.69
CA VAL A 328 -6.76 -15.11 12.34
C VAL A 328 -7.76 -14.42 11.40
N HIS A 329 -7.72 -13.09 11.35
CA HIS A 329 -8.67 -12.28 10.60
C HIS A 329 -8.33 -12.16 9.11
N THR A 330 -7.09 -12.51 8.74
CA THR A 330 -6.58 -12.49 7.36
C THR A 330 -6.05 -13.87 6.97
N PRO A 331 -6.90 -14.90 6.88
CA PRO A 331 -6.48 -16.24 6.47
C PRO A 331 -5.81 -16.21 5.09
N PRO A 332 -4.52 -16.62 4.96
CA PRO A 332 -3.76 -16.51 3.72
C PRO A 332 -4.43 -17.16 2.50
N GLU A 333 -5.13 -18.27 2.70
CA GLU A 333 -5.82 -19.01 1.65
C GLU A 333 -6.99 -18.25 1.00
N MET A 334 -7.50 -17.19 1.64
CA MET A 334 -8.64 -16.43 1.12
C MET A 334 -8.24 -15.34 0.12
N PHE A 335 -6.98 -14.88 0.11
CA PHE A 335 -6.57 -13.79 -0.76
C PHE A 335 -6.59 -14.18 -2.24
N GLY A 336 -6.16 -15.41 -2.59
CA GLY A 336 -6.22 -15.93 -3.96
C GLY A 336 -7.63 -15.91 -4.56
N PRO A 337 -8.64 -16.50 -3.90
CA PRO A 337 -10.03 -16.44 -4.35
C PRO A 337 -10.59 -15.02 -4.51
N TYR A 338 -10.23 -14.07 -3.65
CA TYR A 338 -10.66 -12.67 -3.79
C TYR A 338 -9.99 -11.96 -4.97
N ARG A 339 -8.70 -12.23 -5.21
CA ARG A 339 -7.99 -11.79 -6.42
C ARG A 339 -8.65 -12.36 -7.68
N ASP A 340 -8.93 -13.66 -7.71
CA ASP A 340 -9.58 -14.33 -8.84
C ASP A 340 -10.98 -13.76 -9.11
N ALA A 341 -11.70 -13.39 -8.05
CA ALA A 341 -12.98 -12.71 -8.14
C ALA A 341 -12.86 -11.37 -8.90
N LEU A 342 -11.86 -10.55 -8.59
CA LEU A 342 -11.57 -9.31 -9.33
C LEU A 342 -11.15 -9.60 -10.77
N ALA A 343 -10.26 -10.57 -10.98
CA ALA A 343 -9.79 -10.94 -12.31
C ALA A 343 -10.95 -11.34 -13.24
N SER A 344 -11.96 -12.03 -12.70
CA SER A 344 -13.16 -12.43 -13.45
C SER A 344 -14.04 -11.27 -13.94
N LEU A 345 -13.81 -10.05 -13.44
CA LEU A 345 -14.53 -8.83 -13.81
C LEU A 345 -13.75 -7.95 -14.80
N THR A 346 -12.54 -8.35 -15.19
CA THR A 346 -11.70 -7.59 -16.12
C THR A 346 -12.20 -7.68 -17.56
N GLY A 347 -11.93 -6.65 -18.36
CA GLY A 347 -12.35 -6.54 -19.76
C GLY A 347 -12.04 -5.16 -20.35
N PRO A 348 -12.65 -4.80 -21.50
CA PRO A 348 -12.58 -3.43 -22.01
C PRO A 348 -13.06 -2.42 -20.95
N GLY A 349 -12.27 -1.40 -20.66
CA GLY A 349 -12.54 -0.40 -19.64
C GLY A 349 -12.22 -0.83 -18.20
N VAL A 350 -11.85 -2.10 -17.95
CA VAL A 350 -11.57 -2.62 -16.60
C VAL A 350 -10.28 -3.44 -16.57
N ALA A 351 -9.25 -2.94 -15.90
CA ALA A 351 -7.97 -3.62 -15.68
C ALA A 351 -7.80 -4.08 -14.23
N LEU A 352 -6.82 -4.97 -13.99
CA LEU A 352 -6.46 -5.46 -12.66
C LEU A 352 -4.99 -5.18 -12.36
N ALA A 353 -4.72 -4.51 -11.23
CA ALA A 353 -3.43 -4.48 -10.57
C ALA A 353 -3.35 -5.63 -9.55
N ASP A 354 -2.64 -6.71 -9.90
CA ASP A 354 -2.56 -7.96 -9.11
C ASP A 354 -1.46 -7.91 -8.04
N VAL A 355 -1.68 -7.09 -7.00
CA VAL A 355 -0.78 -7.03 -5.84
C VAL A 355 -0.78 -8.33 -5.03
N THR A 356 -1.90 -9.06 -4.95
CA THR A 356 -1.97 -10.33 -4.20
C THR A 356 -0.90 -11.31 -4.67
N SER A 357 -0.72 -11.46 -5.99
CA SER A 357 0.26 -12.40 -6.54
C SER A 357 1.70 -11.90 -6.41
N LEU A 358 1.93 -10.58 -6.58
CA LEU A 358 3.25 -9.97 -6.30
C LEU A 358 3.66 -10.21 -4.85
N TRP A 359 2.75 -9.91 -3.92
CA TRP A 359 2.97 -10.05 -2.48
C TRP A 359 3.17 -11.51 -2.07
N SER A 360 2.36 -12.43 -2.61
CA SER A 360 2.51 -13.87 -2.39
C SER A 360 3.88 -14.37 -2.84
N THR A 361 4.37 -13.86 -3.97
CA THR A 361 5.69 -14.21 -4.49
C THR A 361 6.78 -13.72 -3.55
N LEU A 362 6.71 -12.48 -3.06
CA LEU A 362 7.65 -11.95 -2.07
C LEU A 362 7.68 -12.79 -0.79
N LEU A 363 6.51 -13.11 -0.23
CA LEU A 363 6.38 -13.92 0.99
C LEU A 363 6.85 -15.37 0.83
N SER A 364 7.06 -15.88 -0.40
CA SER A 364 7.73 -17.17 -0.59
C SER A 364 9.20 -17.17 -0.14
N ARG A 365 9.80 -15.98 0.02
CA ARG A 365 11.20 -15.79 0.43
C ARG A 365 11.37 -14.81 1.59
N LYS A 366 10.36 -13.99 1.91
CA LYS A 366 10.40 -12.95 2.95
C LYS A 366 9.45 -13.27 4.10
N ARG A 367 9.59 -12.56 5.22
CA ARG A 367 8.65 -12.59 6.35
C ARG A 367 7.62 -11.47 6.19
N ASP A 368 6.45 -11.66 6.82
CA ASP A 368 5.38 -10.65 6.85
C ASP A 368 5.90 -9.29 7.37
N VAL A 369 6.74 -9.29 8.40
CA VAL A 369 7.34 -8.08 9.01
C VAL A 369 8.43 -7.42 8.18
N ASP A 370 8.89 -8.04 7.09
CA ASP A 370 9.77 -7.37 6.13
C ASP A 370 8.97 -6.39 5.25
N LEU A 371 7.65 -6.62 5.09
CA LEU A 371 6.79 -5.91 4.12
C LEU A 371 5.64 -5.12 4.77
N THR A 372 5.24 -5.49 5.99
CA THR A 372 4.16 -4.82 6.72
C THR A 372 4.70 -3.64 7.52
N GLY A 373 3.97 -2.52 7.50
CA GLY A 373 4.28 -1.31 8.25
C GLY A 373 3.64 -1.27 9.64
N ASN A 374 2.68 -2.16 9.92
CA ASN A 374 2.08 -2.35 11.25
C ASN A 374 2.22 -3.77 11.81
N GLY A 375 2.96 -4.64 11.12
CA GLY A 375 3.10 -6.04 11.49
C GLY A 375 1.92 -6.93 11.09
N VAL A 376 0.86 -6.38 10.47
CA VAL A 376 -0.40 -7.11 10.29
C VAL A 376 -0.97 -6.97 8.88
N ASN A 377 -1.56 -5.84 8.54
CA ASN A 377 -2.40 -5.69 7.34
C ASN A 377 -2.15 -4.40 6.56
N HIS A 378 -1.24 -3.56 7.01
CA HIS A 378 -0.82 -2.36 6.29
C HIS A 378 0.59 -2.54 5.73
N PRO A 379 0.85 -2.15 4.48
CA PRO A 379 2.19 -2.19 3.92
C PRO A 379 3.09 -1.14 4.59
N ASN A 380 4.41 -1.36 4.54
CA ASN A 380 5.38 -0.29 4.79
C ASN A 380 5.65 0.50 3.49
N ASP A 381 6.64 1.37 3.49
CA ASP A 381 7.03 2.19 2.33
C ASP A 381 7.39 1.32 1.11
N PHE A 382 8.12 0.21 1.30
CA PHE A 382 8.42 -0.73 0.22
C PHE A 382 7.12 -1.32 -0.38
N GLY A 383 6.15 -1.65 0.46
CA GLY A 383 4.84 -2.13 0.03
C GLY A 383 3.99 -1.06 -0.66
N HIS A 384 3.97 0.17 -0.16
CA HIS A 384 3.27 1.28 -0.82
C HIS A 384 3.85 1.58 -2.21
N ARG A 385 5.18 1.52 -2.34
CA ARG A 385 5.84 1.59 -3.63
C ARG A 385 5.43 0.44 -4.55
N LEU A 386 5.38 -0.80 -4.05
CA LEU A 386 4.94 -1.95 -4.84
C LEU A 386 3.52 -1.76 -5.40
N TYR A 387 2.59 -1.24 -4.60
CA TYR A 387 1.24 -0.90 -5.07
C TYR A 387 1.28 0.14 -6.21
N ALA A 388 2.08 1.20 -6.03
CA ALA A 388 2.23 2.24 -7.04
C ALA A 388 2.86 1.69 -8.33
N GLU A 389 3.93 0.91 -8.24
CA GLU A 389 4.59 0.24 -9.36
C GLU A 389 3.63 -0.69 -10.12
N ALA A 390 2.79 -1.45 -9.41
CA ALA A 390 1.80 -2.33 -10.02
C ALA A 390 0.75 -1.56 -10.83
N LEU A 391 0.32 -0.39 -10.34
CA LEU A 391 -0.61 0.51 -11.03
C LEU A 391 0.06 1.20 -12.22
N LEU A 392 1.27 1.72 -12.03
CA LEU A 392 2.03 2.42 -13.06
C LEU A 392 2.41 1.48 -14.20
N ALA A 393 2.70 0.21 -13.94
CA ALA A 393 2.94 -0.78 -14.97
C ALA A 393 1.73 -1.00 -15.91
N LEU A 394 0.50 -0.67 -15.48
CA LEU A 394 -0.69 -0.68 -16.34
C LEU A 394 -0.81 0.59 -17.19
N LEU A 395 -0.24 1.71 -16.71
CA LEU A 395 -0.48 3.07 -17.22
C LEU A 395 0.73 3.71 -17.92
N VAL A 396 1.93 3.18 -17.75
CA VAL A 396 3.17 3.68 -18.32
C VAL A 396 3.74 2.63 -19.26
N GLU A 397 3.98 3.02 -20.52
CA GLU A 397 4.69 2.18 -21.46
C GLU A 397 6.15 2.07 -21.03
N ALA A 398 6.64 0.84 -20.84
CA ALA A 398 8.07 0.63 -20.74
C ALA A 398 8.72 1.22 -22.01
N PRO A 399 9.79 2.03 -21.88
CA PRO A 399 10.52 2.49 -23.05
C PRO A 399 10.91 1.26 -23.85
N ALA A 400 10.60 1.26 -25.16
CA ALA A 400 10.97 0.15 -26.03
C ALA A 400 12.45 -0.14 -25.80
N SER A 401 12.74 -1.30 -25.21
CA SER A 401 14.12 -1.75 -25.07
C SER A 401 14.72 -1.67 -26.46
N LYS A 402 15.98 -1.23 -26.57
CA LYS A 402 16.75 -1.36 -27.81
C LYS A 402 16.88 -2.86 -28.09
N ALA A 403 15.83 -3.45 -28.65
CA ALA A 403 15.83 -4.77 -29.24
C ALA A 403 17.00 -4.75 -30.20
N GLY A 404 17.96 -5.64 -29.96
CA GLY A 404 19.23 -5.67 -30.65
C GLY A 404 19.04 -5.46 -32.14
N SER A 405 19.77 -4.49 -32.68
CA SER A 405 19.98 -4.34 -34.11
C SER A 405 20.26 -5.73 -34.69
N PRO A 406 19.61 -6.14 -35.80
CA PRO A 406 19.94 -7.38 -36.48
C PRO A 406 21.29 -7.18 -37.16
N GLU A 407 22.38 -7.38 -36.42
CA GLU A 407 23.73 -7.28 -36.96
C GLU A 407 24.10 -8.60 -37.65
N SER A 408 23.96 -8.55 -38.97
CA SER A 408 24.72 -9.30 -39.99
C SER A 408 24.84 -10.82 -39.83
N ALA A 409 23.83 -11.56 -40.30
CA ALA A 409 24.06 -12.85 -40.93
C ALA A 409 24.32 -12.60 -42.43
N ASN A 410 25.59 -12.42 -42.80
CA ASN A 410 26.13 -12.80 -44.12
C ASN A 410 27.63 -12.47 -44.25
N ALA A 411 28.46 -13.50 -44.06
CA ALA A 411 29.74 -13.60 -44.75
C ALA A 411 29.93 -15.07 -45.17
N PRO A 412 30.00 -15.40 -46.47
CA PRO A 412 30.29 -16.75 -46.90
C PRO A 412 31.79 -17.04 -46.76
N GLU A 413 32.11 -18.16 -46.12
CA GLU A 413 33.43 -18.78 -46.16
C GLU A 413 33.83 -19.04 -47.62
N THR A 414 34.87 -18.36 -48.09
CA THR A 414 35.57 -18.74 -49.33
C THR A 414 36.87 -19.44 -48.96
N ASN A 415 36.81 -20.75 -49.11
CA ASN A 415 37.94 -21.66 -49.07
C ASN A 415 38.70 -21.55 -50.39
N ALA A 416 39.93 -21.02 -50.38
CA ALA A 416 40.85 -21.13 -51.51
C ALA A 416 42.28 -21.40 -51.04
N ARG A 417 42.73 -22.63 -51.29
CA ARG A 417 44.13 -23.07 -51.16
C ARG A 417 44.99 -22.47 -52.28
N PRO A 418 46.31 -22.29 -52.06
CA PRO A 418 47.19 -21.74 -53.07
C PRO A 418 47.67 -22.81 -54.06
N LYS A 419 47.74 -22.42 -55.34
CA LYS A 419 48.76 -22.84 -56.30
C LYS A 419 49.15 -21.66 -57.16
#